data_AF-A0A9E4UXJ6-F1
#
_entry.id   AF-A0A9E4UXJ6-F1
#
_cell.length_a   1.000
_cell.length_b   1.000
_cell.length_c   1.000
_cell.angle_alpha   90.00
_cell.angle_beta   90.00
_cell.angle_gamma   90.00
#
_symmetry.space_group_name_H-M   'P 1'
#
loop_
_entity.id
_entity.type
_entity.pdbx_description
1 polymer ?
#
loop_
_entity_poly.entity_id
_entity_poly.type
_entity_poly.pdbx_seq_one_letter_code
_entity_poly.pdbx_strand_id
1 'polypeptide(L)'
;MVKRRFRLGTAISLGGIVAAAPLVAACGTGPSYDEWAATDGAAGIINLDDVQAAFKSSKSATEFEQRVNEIYEGDGLILIRSKQDGNTLTLEGWEDLNGNNDIDDAQDDKLFSIVKGTNDKYDMRGHGGNGYYGSQFGAGNFLMTYMLISAISPRGYYYNTPVSRGASMRGQRNSYRQSSAYSRQVRRNSSFGGKQASFAGSRFQRSRSNVSSNRRTYQSRQRTSGAFRSSKSITRGRTGASRSIGRSRGGGFRGGGGSMIVLRRDRF
;
A
#
# COMPACT_ATOMS: atom_id res chain seq x y z
N MET A 1 -63.70 19.43 34.49
CA MET A 1 -63.03 18.76 35.63
C MET A 1 -61.89 17.90 35.07
N VAL A 2 -60.65 18.24 35.41
CA VAL A 2 -59.41 17.58 34.94
C VAL A 2 -59.19 16.29 35.74
N LYS A 3 -58.71 15.20 35.11
CA LYS A 3 -57.55 14.40 35.62
C LYS A 3 -57.11 13.26 34.68
N ARG A 4 -55.84 13.42 34.23
CA ARG A 4 -54.73 12.44 34.06
C ARG A 4 -54.88 11.38 32.96
N ARG A 5 -54.20 11.54 31.81
CA ARG A 5 -52.76 11.30 31.51
C ARG A 5 -52.32 9.83 31.68
N PHE A 6 -52.37 9.07 30.59
CA PHE A 6 -51.45 7.94 30.36
C PHE A 6 -50.39 8.38 29.34
N ARG A 7 -49.14 8.35 29.80
CA ARG A 7 -47.93 8.65 29.02
C ARG A 7 -47.57 7.39 28.22
N LEU A 8 -47.58 7.46 26.88
CA LEU A 8 -46.83 6.49 26.08
C LEU A 8 -45.35 6.88 26.13
N GLY A 9 -44.55 6.01 26.72
CA GLY A 9 -43.11 6.16 26.83
C GLY A 9 -42.43 6.04 25.47
N THR A 10 -41.59 7.03 25.17
CA THR A 10 -40.62 6.99 24.09
C THR A 10 -39.57 5.93 24.41
N ALA A 11 -39.65 4.76 23.80
CA ALA A 11 -38.56 3.79 23.82
C ALA A 11 -37.47 4.28 22.85
N ILE A 12 -36.45 4.94 23.40
CA ILE A 12 -35.16 5.12 22.75
C ILE A 12 -34.45 3.76 22.88
N SER A 13 -34.69 2.85 21.95
CA SER A 13 -33.84 1.67 21.79
C SER A 13 -32.61 2.08 20.97
N LEU A 14 -31.51 2.13 21.72
CA LEU A 14 -30.12 2.26 21.32
C LEU A 14 -29.82 1.79 19.89
N GLY A 15 -29.14 2.67 19.15
CA GLY A 15 -28.57 2.38 17.85
C GLY A 15 -27.72 1.13 17.89
N GLY A 16 -28.23 0.07 17.27
CA GLY A 16 -27.38 -0.99 16.75
C GLY A 16 -26.54 -0.37 15.64
N ILE A 17 -25.25 -0.14 15.91
CA ILE A 17 -24.27 -0.15 14.84
C ILE A 17 -24.45 -1.52 14.20
N VAL A 18 -25.07 -1.57 13.02
CA VAL A 18 -24.90 -2.72 12.15
C VAL A 18 -23.44 -2.65 11.76
N ALA A 19 -22.59 -3.25 12.59
CA ALA A 19 -21.34 -3.78 12.13
C ALA A 19 -21.76 -4.64 10.95
N ALA A 20 -21.39 -4.23 9.74
CA ALA A 20 -21.44 -5.11 8.59
C ALA A 20 -20.43 -6.22 8.87
N ALA A 21 -20.82 -7.16 9.73
CA ALA A 21 -20.25 -8.46 9.80
C ALA A 21 -20.43 -9.04 8.40
N PRO A 22 -19.36 -9.51 7.74
CA PRO A 22 -19.53 -10.22 6.50
C PRO A 22 -20.49 -11.38 6.77
N LEU A 23 -21.60 -11.43 6.02
CA LEU A 23 -22.48 -12.58 6.01
C LEU A 23 -21.62 -13.76 5.55
N VAL A 24 -21.21 -14.59 6.49
CA VAL A 24 -20.57 -15.87 6.22
C VAL A 24 -21.64 -16.79 5.64
N ALA A 25 -21.79 -16.74 4.32
CA ALA A 25 -22.22 -17.90 3.58
C ALA A 25 -20.99 -18.81 3.41
N ALA A 26 -20.89 -19.83 4.27
CA ALA A 26 -20.01 -20.98 4.09
C ALA A 26 -20.46 -21.73 2.81
N CYS A 27 -19.63 -22.17 1.86
CA CYS A 27 -18.23 -22.57 1.88
C CYS A 27 -17.48 -21.95 0.70
N GLY A 28 -16.65 -20.95 0.97
CA GLY A 28 -15.69 -20.37 0.04
C GLY A 28 -14.59 -19.71 0.84
N THR A 29 -13.55 -20.46 1.17
CA THR A 29 -12.47 -20.07 2.08
C THR A 29 -11.56 -19.04 1.39
N GLY A 30 -11.95 -17.77 1.33
CA GLY A 30 -11.10 -16.68 0.82
C GLY A 30 -11.86 -15.54 0.12
N PRO A 31 -11.20 -14.40 -0.15
CA PRO A 31 -11.77 -13.31 -0.94
C PRO A 31 -12.09 -13.78 -2.36
N SER A 32 -13.08 -13.17 -3.01
CA SER A 32 -13.25 -13.28 -4.46
C SER A 32 -12.06 -12.67 -5.20
N TYR A 33 -11.88 -13.03 -6.47
CA TYR A 33 -10.78 -12.49 -7.28
C TYR A 33 -10.82 -10.97 -7.34
N ASP A 34 -12.00 -10.38 -7.53
CA ASP A 34 -12.16 -8.92 -7.62
C ASP A 34 -11.87 -8.22 -6.29
N GLU A 35 -12.24 -8.84 -5.16
CA GLU A 35 -11.91 -8.32 -3.83
C GLU A 35 -10.41 -8.37 -3.55
N TRP A 36 -9.73 -9.44 -3.96
CA TRP A 36 -8.28 -9.55 -3.86
C TRP A 36 -7.58 -8.57 -4.80
N ALA A 37 -7.99 -8.50 -6.07
CA ALA A 37 -7.38 -7.63 -7.08
C ALA A 37 -7.51 -6.14 -6.75
N ALA A 38 -8.50 -5.76 -5.92
CA ALA A 38 -8.65 -4.40 -5.40
C ALA A 38 -7.69 -4.05 -4.25
N THR A 39 -6.99 -5.03 -3.65
CA THR A 39 -6.03 -4.81 -2.57
C THR A 39 -4.76 -4.15 -3.06
N ASP A 40 -4.08 -3.46 -2.15
CA ASP A 40 -2.78 -2.82 -2.40
C ASP A 40 -1.72 -3.86 -2.69
N GLY A 41 -1.73 -5.00 -2.00
CA GLY A 41 -0.80 -6.09 -2.25
C GLY A 41 -0.96 -6.71 -3.63
N ALA A 42 -2.19 -6.92 -4.11
CA ALA A 42 -2.42 -7.45 -5.46
C ALA A 42 -1.96 -6.50 -6.57
N ALA A 43 -1.99 -5.19 -6.33
CA ALA A 43 -1.43 -4.17 -7.24
C ALA A 43 0.10 -3.98 -7.05
N GLY A 44 0.69 -4.62 -6.04
CA GLY A 44 2.06 -4.43 -5.57
C GLY A 44 2.37 -3.00 -5.14
N ILE A 45 1.41 -2.38 -4.47
CA ILE A 45 1.59 -1.10 -3.82
C ILE A 45 2.24 -1.33 -2.46
N ILE A 46 3.21 -0.50 -2.13
CA ILE A 46 3.96 -0.56 -0.87
C ILE A 46 4.03 0.83 -0.24
N ASN A 47 4.04 0.88 1.10
CA ASN A 47 4.18 2.13 1.83
C ASN A 47 5.62 2.66 1.73
N LEU A 48 5.86 3.54 0.75
CA LEU A 48 7.18 4.08 0.46
C LEU A 48 7.69 5.06 1.52
N ASP A 49 6.80 5.69 2.30
CA ASP A 49 7.23 6.50 3.47
C ASP A 49 7.90 5.58 4.51
N ASP A 50 7.33 4.40 4.78
CA ASP A 50 7.89 3.42 5.71
C ASP A 50 9.15 2.73 5.13
N VAL A 51 9.22 2.48 3.81
CA VAL A 51 10.44 1.95 3.16
C VAL A 51 11.58 2.96 3.30
N GLN A 52 11.30 4.25 3.09
CA GLN A 52 12.29 5.31 3.29
C GLN A 52 12.76 5.37 4.76
N ALA A 53 11.84 5.23 5.71
CA ALA A 53 12.19 5.19 7.13
C ALA A 53 13.06 3.96 7.46
N ALA A 54 12.70 2.78 6.93
CA ALA A 54 13.48 1.56 7.08
C ALA A 54 14.89 1.71 6.50
N PHE A 55 15.02 2.33 5.32
CA PHE A 55 16.33 2.59 4.72
C PHE A 55 17.21 3.47 5.61
N LYS A 56 16.63 4.51 6.23
CA LYS A 56 17.35 5.43 7.13
C LYS A 56 17.79 4.77 8.43
N SER A 57 16.99 3.85 8.97
CA SER A 57 17.23 3.28 10.30
C SER A 57 18.01 1.96 10.28
N SER A 58 17.99 1.24 9.16
CA SER A 58 18.56 -0.11 9.10
C SER A 58 20.09 -0.08 9.15
N LYS A 59 20.66 -1.01 9.91
CA LYS A 59 22.11 -1.16 10.10
C LYS A 59 22.72 -2.27 9.25
N SER A 60 21.92 -2.98 8.47
CA SER A 60 22.40 -4.03 7.59
C SER A 60 21.40 -4.29 6.46
N ALA A 61 21.86 -4.97 5.42
CA ALA A 61 20.99 -5.42 4.33
C ALA A 61 19.89 -6.35 4.84
N THR A 62 20.24 -7.29 5.72
CA THR A 62 19.31 -8.22 6.36
C THR A 62 18.20 -7.50 7.13
N GLU A 63 18.55 -6.50 7.95
CA GLU A 63 17.56 -5.72 8.70
C GLU A 63 16.64 -4.95 7.75
N PHE A 64 17.20 -4.32 6.72
CA PHE A 64 16.43 -3.59 5.73
C PHE A 64 15.46 -4.51 4.97
N GLU A 65 15.92 -5.65 4.48
CA GLU A 65 15.08 -6.65 3.81
C GLU A 65 13.94 -7.14 4.69
N GLN A 66 14.23 -7.41 5.97
CA GLN A 66 13.22 -7.81 6.93
C GLN A 66 12.16 -6.70 7.07
N ARG A 67 12.57 -5.46 7.32
CA ARG A 67 11.66 -4.31 7.46
C ARG A 67 10.81 -4.09 6.22
N VAL A 68 11.40 -4.16 5.03
CA VAL A 68 10.67 -4.00 3.76
C VAL A 68 9.62 -5.10 3.59
N ASN A 69 9.95 -6.35 3.93
CA ASN A 69 9.00 -7.47 3.88
C ASN A 69 7.91 -7.42 4.96
N GLU A 70 8.19 -6.79 6.11
CA GLU A 70 7.19 -6.48 7.14
C GLU A 70 6.21 -5.40 6.66
N ILE A 71 6.71 -4.38 5.95
CA ILE A 71 5.91 -3.31 5.36
C ILE A 71 5.02 -3.84 4.23
N TYR A 72 5.54 -4.76 3.41
CA TYR A 72 4.87 -5.22 2.20
C TYR A 72 3.73 -6.22 2.45
N GLU A 73 2.53 -5.85 1.99
CA GLU A 73 1.30 -6.64 2.16
C GLU A 73 0.99 -7.61 1.01
N GLY A 74 1.71 -7.60 -0.10
CA GLY A 74 1.50 -8.54 -1.20
C GLY A 74 1.79 -10.00 -0.82
N ASP A 75 1.73 -10.90 -1.79
CA ASP A 75 1.95 -12.32 -1.52
C ASP A 75 3.44 -12.69 -1.71
N GLY A 76 4.12 -12.09 -2.69
CA GLY A 76 5.54 -12.29 -2.94
C GLY A 76 6.44 -11.73 -1.86
N LEU A 77 7.70 -12.20 -1.84
CA LEU A 77 8.77 -11.57 -1.07
C LEU A 77 9.30 -10.35 -1.80
N ILE A 78 9.76 -9.35 -1.05
CA ILE A 78 10.59 -8.29 -1.61
C ILE A 78 12.06 -8.68 -1.51
N LEU A 79 12.70 -8.77 -2.66
CA LEU A 79 14.13 -8.99 -2.84
C LEU A 79 14.81 -7.65 -3.12
N ILE A 80 16.03 -7.48 -2.61
CA ILE A 80 16.81 -6.26 -2.69
C ILE A 80 18.02 -6.48 -3.58
N ARG A 81 18.18 -5.60 -4.57
CA ARG A 81 19.36 -5.52 -5.42
C ARG A 81 20.02 -4.17 -5.23
N SER A 82 21.32 -4.13 -4.96
CA SER A 82 22.11 -2.91 -5.09
C SER A 82 22.96 -3.00 -6.35
N LYS A 83 23.09 -1.89 -7.06
CA LYS A 83 23.82 -1.83 -8.30
C LYS A 83 24.57 -0.53 -8.48
N GLN A 84 25.79 -0.63 -8.97
CA GLN A 84 26.57 0.52 -9.41
C GLN A 84 26.57 0.57 -10.94
N ASP A 85 26.13 1.70 -11.48
CA ASP A 85 26.22 2.03 -12.90
C ASP A 85 27.01 3.34 -13.04
N GLY A 86 28.25 3.22 -13.49
CA GLY A 86 29.25 4.30 -13.42
C GLY A 86 29.36 4.88 -12.00
N ASN A 87 28.98 6.15 -11.86
CA ASN A 87 29.03 6.87 -10.57
C ASN A 87 27.71 6.83 -9.80
N THR A 88 26.67 6.19 -10.35
CA THR A 88 25.34 6.15 -9.75
C THR A 88 25.14 4.83 -9.00
N LEU A 89 24.88 4.95 -7.69
CA LEU A 89 24.52 3.83 -6.83
C LEU A 89 23.00 3.75 -6.73
N THR A 90 22.43 2.61 -7.09
CA THR A 90 20.99 2.37 -7.06
C THR A 90 20.69 1.13 -6.24
N LEU A 91 19.82 1.27 -5.25
CA LEU A 91 19.16 0.16 -4.58
C LEU A 91 17.78 -0.03 -5.22
N GLU A 92 17.40 -1.26 -5.52
CA GLU A 92 16.11 -1.64 -6.09
C GLU A 92 15.41 -2.65 -5.19
N GLY A 93 14.09 -2.53 -5.06
CA GLY A 93 13.25 -3.53 -4.41
C GLY A 93 12.30 -4.18 -5.42
N TRP A 94 12.36 -5.50 -5.53
CA TRP A 94 11.62 -6.32 -6.49
C TRP A 94 10.70 -7.29 -5.77
N GLU A 95 9.45 -7.41 -6.19
CA GLU A 95 8.59 -8.51 -5.73
C GLU A 95 8.88 -9.77 -6.56
N ASP A 96 9.25 -10.85 -5.87
CA ASP A 96 9.37 -12.20 -6.42
C ASP A 96 7.96 -12.73 -6.74
N LEU A 97 7.57 -12.63 -8.02
CA LEU A 97 6.23 -13.02 -8.50
C LEU A 97 6.14 -14.50 -8.84
N ASN A 98 7.28 -15.15 -9.10
CA ASN A 98 7.34 -16.55 -9.50
C ASN A 98 7.67 -17.50 -8.33
N GLY A 99 8.17 -16.97 -7.20
CA GLY A 99 8.47 -17.69 -5.97
C GLY A 99 9.87 -18.34 -5.94
N ASN A 100 10.76 -18.03 -6.88
CA ASN A 100 12.07 -18.66 -6.98
C ASN A 100 13.13 -18.07 -6.03
N ASN A 101 12.83 -16.95 -5.35
CA ASN A 101 13.73 -16.18 -4.48
C ASN A 101 14.95 -15.56 -5.18
N ASP A 102 14.90 -15.43 -6.49
CA ASP A 102 15.91 -14.75 -7.28
C ASP A 102 15.25 -13.61 -8.06
N ILE A 103 16.00 -12.55 -8.35
CA ILE A 103 15.46 -11.40 -9.08
C ILE A 103 15.57 -11.68 -10.58
N ASP A 104 14.42 -11.77 -11.24
CA ASP A 104 14.31 -11.89 -12.69
C ASP A 104 13.54 -10.68 -13.27
N ASP A 105 14.26 -9.76 -13.92
CA ASP A 105 13.68 -8.56 -14.53
C ASP A 105 12.53 -8.85 -15.52
N ALA A 106 12.48 -10.06 -16.11
CA ALA A 106 11.45 -10.47 -17.05
C ALA A 106 10.22 -11.12 -16.39
N GLN A 107 10.32 -11.57 -15.14
CA GLN A 107 9.24 -12.28 -14.44
C GLN A 107 8.75 -11.56 -13.16
N ASP A 108 9.63 -10.80 -12.54
CA ASP A 108 9.39 -10.08 -11.29
C ASP A 108 9.04 -8.63 -11.55
N ASP A 109 8.60 -7.95 -10.50
CA ASP A 109 8.19 -6.57 -10.63
C ASP A 109 8.87 -5.65 -9.62
N LYS A 110 9.60 -4.69 -10.17
CA LYS A 110 10.25 -3.63 -9.43
C LYS A 110 9.21 -2.72 -8.81
N LEU A 111 9.28 -2.56 -7.49
CA LEU A 111 8.35 -1.72 -6.73
C LEU A 111 8.92 -0.34 -6.44
N PHE A 112 10.22 -0.26 -6.17
CA PHE A 112 10.90 0.99 -5.84
C PHE A 112 12.38 0.96 -6.20
N SER A 113 12.97 2.15 -6.30
CA SER A 113 14.40 2.34 -6.38
C SER A 113 14.82 3.51 -5.51
N ILE A 114 15.98 3.41 -4.87
CA ILE A 114 16.64 4.47 -4.11
C ILE A 114 17.97 4.75 -4.79
N VAL A 115 18.13 5.95 -5.33
CA VAL A 115 19.33 6.36 -6.05
C VAL A 115 20.12 7.31 -5.16
N LYS A 116 21.43 7.07 -5.02
CA LYS A 116 22.33 8.02 -4.36
C LYS A 116 22.52 9.23 -5.27
N GLY A 117 22.08 10.39 -4.79
CA GLY A 117 22.34 11.69 -5.40
C GLY A 117 23.62 12.35 -4.86
N THR A 118 23.73 13.66 -5.03
CA THR A 118 24.86 14.45 -4.52
C THR A 118 24.68 14.80 -3.03
N ASN A 119 25.79 15.03 -2.31
CA ASN A 119 25.81 15.45 -0.90
C ASN A 119 25.01 14.54 0.05
N ASP A 120 25.16 13.22 -0.10
CA ASP A 120 24.49 12.20 0.73
C ASP A 120 22.96 12.33 0.76
N LYS A 121 22.40 12.89 -0.31
CA LYS A 121 20.96 12.87 -0.58
C LYS A 121 20.62 11.64 -1.41
N TYR A 122 19.43 11.11 -1.18
CA TYR A 122 18.87 9.97 -1.87
C TYR A 122 17.56 10.36 -2.53
N ASP A 123 17.34 9.86 -3.74
CA ASP A 123 16.09 9.99 -4.48
C ASP A 123 15.40 8.62 -4.51
N MET A 124 14.25 8.50 -3.84
CA MET A 124 13.40 7.33 -3.90
C MET A 124 12.30 7.54 -4.93
N ARG A 125 12.17 6.57 -5.82
CA ARG A 125 11.12 6.51 -6.84
C ARG A 125 10.34 5.21 -6.72
N GLY A 126 9.03 5.30 -6.81
CA GLY A 126 8.18 4.13 -6.98
C GLY A 126 8.09 3.70 -8.44
N HIS A 127 7.80 2.41 -8.66
CA HIS A 127 7.63 1.79 -9.98
C HIS A 127 6.31 1.02 -10.03
N GLY A 128 5.80 0.80 -11.26
CA GLY A 128 4.50 0.14 -11.49
C GLY A 128 3.37 0.82 -10.74
N GLY A 129 2.69 0.06 -9.87
CA GLY A 129 1.63 0.55 -8.97
C GLY A 129 2.04 1.72 -8.08
N ASN A 130 3.35 1.92 -7.90
CA ASN A 130 3.93 2.98 -7.07
C ASN A 130 4.49 4.17 -7.87
N GLY A 131 4.33 4.20 -9.20
CA GLY A 131 4.93 5.22 -10.07
C GLY A 131 4.49 6.68 -9.82
N TYR A 132 3.49 6.88 -8.96
CA TYR A 132 3.08 8.21 -8.50
C TYR A 132 4.06 8.83 -7.48
N TYR A 133 4.85 8.01 -6.81
CA TYR A 133 5.67 8.41 -5.67
C TYR A 133 7.09 8.80 -6.10
N GLY A 134 7.54 9.93 -5.56
CA GLY A 134 8.92 10.38 -5.61
C GLY A 134 9.24 11.19 -4.37
N SER A 135 10.39 10.94 -3.75
CA SER A 135 10.86 11.68 -2.58
C SER A 135 12.37 11.83 -2.60
N GLN A 136 12.85 12.97 -2.12
CA GLN A 136 14.26 13.19 -1.85
C GLN A 136 14.47 13.26 -0.34
N PHE A 137 15.50 12.57 0.17
CA PHE A 137 15.79 12.56 1.59
C PHE A 137 17.29 12.48 1.87
N GLY A 138 17.72 13.05 2.99
CA GLY A 138 19.04 12.78 3.55
C GLY A 138 19.04 11.47 4.33
N ALA A 139 20.10 10.69 4.19
CA ALA A 139 20.40 9.54 5.02
C ALA A 139 21.92 9.41 5.15
N GLY A 140 22.41 8.76 6.21
CA GLY A 140 23.83 8.39 6.25
C GLY A 140 24.17 7.40 5.13
N ASN A 141 25.40 7.43 4.62
CA ASN A 141 25.87 6.50 3.60
C ASN A 141 25.96 5.03 4.04
N PHE A 142 25.66 4.73 5.30
CA PHE A 142 25.99 3.45 5.91
C PHE A 142 25.36 2.25 5.21
N LEU A 143 24.03 2.21 5.01
CA LEU A 143 23.37 1.04 4.43
C LEU A 143 23.77 0.81 2.97
N MET A 144 23.81 1.88 2.17
CA MET A 144 24.17 1.81 0.75
C MET A 144 25.64 1.39 0.58
N THR A 145 26.55 2.00 1.34
CA THR A 145 27.97 1.63 1.37
C THR A 145 28.16 0.21 1.89
N TYR A 146 27.43 -0.21 2.92
CA TYR A 146 27.49 -1.58 3.44
C TYR A 146 27.06 -2.58 2.38
N MET A 147 25.93 -2.35 1.69
CA MET A 147 25.49 -3.24 0.61
C MET A 147 26.51 -3.31 -0.53
N LEU A 148 27.15 -2.18 -0.86
CA LEU A 148 28.21 -2.14 -1.87
C LEU A 148 29.47 -2.91 -1.44
N ILE A 149 29.93 -2.73 -0.20
CA ILE A 149 31.09 -3.45 0.34
C ILE A 149 30.79 -4.95 0.46
N SER A 150 29.58 -5.30 0.87
CA SER A 150 29.11 -6.69 0.93
C SER A 150 29.07 -7.35 -0.46
N ALA A 151 29.08 -6.55 -1.53
CA ALA A 151 29.13 -7.00 -2.90
C ALA A 151 30.55 -7.24 -3.46
N ILE A 152 31.62 -7.10 -2.66
CA ILE A 152 33.02 -7.38 -3.06
C ILE A 152 33.30 -8.91 -3.18
N SER A 153 32.29 -9.69 -3.57
CA SER A 153 32.46 -11.09 -4.01
C SER A 153 32.81 -11.15 -5.51
N PRO A 154 33.46 -12.21 -6.02
CA PRO A 154 34.28 -12.19 -7.25
C PRO A 154 33.56 -11.95 -8.60
N ARG A 155 32.31 -11.50 -8.64
CA ARG A 155 31.47 -11.45 -9.85
C ARG A 155 30.85 -10.08 -10.19
N GLY A 156 31.37 -8.99 -9.60
CA GLY A 156 30.95 -7.62 -9.92
C GLY A 156 30.14 -6.95 -8.81
N TYR A 157 30.20 -5.62 -8.77
CA TYR A 157 29.80 -4.73 -7.68
C TYR A 157 28.27 -4.63 -7.46
N TYR A 158 27.60 -5.74 -7.10
CA TYR A 158 26.16 -5.81 -6.91
C TYR A 158 25.78 -6.63 -5.66
N TYR A 159 25.03 -6.05 -4.71
CA TYR A 159 24.35 -6.85 -3.69
C TYR A 159 23.09 -7.43 -4.31
N ASN A 160 22.80 -8.70 -4.03
CA ASN A 160 21.50 -9.30 -4.31
C ASN A 160 21.07 -10.09 -3.08
N THR A 161 19.77 -10.08 -2.75
CA THR A 161 19.22 -10.96 -1.72
C THR A 161 19.60 -12.40 -2.05
N PRO A 162 20.32 -13.12 -1.18
CA PRO A 162 20.72 -14.50 -1.46
C PRO A 162 19.50 -15.42 -1.56
N VAL A 163 19.42 -16.22 -2.64
CA VAL A 163 18.34 -17.19 -2.89
C VAL A 163 18.09 -18.10 -1.68
N SER A 164 19.15 -18.52 -0.99
CA SER A 164 19.08 -19.38 0.20
C SER A 164 18.33 -18.77 1.38
N ARG A 165 18.18 -17.44 1.42
CA ARG A 165 17.45 -16.73 2.49
C ARG A 165 15.95 -16.64 2.25
N GLY A 166 15.48 -16.99 1.05
CA GLY A 166 14.06 -16.93 0.72
C GLY A 166 13.15 -17.67 1.71
N ALA A 167 13.52 -18.90 2.08
CA ALA A 167 12.75 -19.70 3.04
C ALA A 167 12.67 -19.05 4.43
N SER A 168 13.80 -18.56 4.95
CA SER A 168 13.83 -17.92 6.28
C SER A 168 13.10 -16.58 6.29
N MET A 169 13.23 -15.77 5.22
CA MET A 169 12.51 -14.51 5.06
C MET A 169 10.99 -14.72 4.99
N ARG A 170 10.51 -15.75 4.28
CA ARG A 170 9.07 -16.12 4.29
C ARG A 170 8.61 -16.52 5.67
N GLY A 171 9.41 -17.29 6.40
CA GLY A 171 9.14 -17.67 7.79
C GLY A 171 8.97 -16.44 8.68
N GLN A 172 9.97 -15.56 8.69
CA GLN A 172 9.96 -14.31 9.45
C GLN A 172 8.73 -13.45 9.13
N ARG A 173 8.43 -13.29 7.85
CA ARG A 173 7.27 -12.52 7.39
C ARG A 173 5.94 -13.15 7.84
N ASN A 174 5.81 -14.46 7.74
CA ASN A 174 4.61 -15.17 8.18
C ASN A 174 4.41 -15.05 9.70
N SER A 175 5.47 -15.21 10.49
CA SER A 175 5.44 -15.01 11.93
C SER A 175 5.10 -13.55 12.28
N TYR A 176 5.68 -12.58 11.58
CA TYR A 176 5.36 -11.17 11.76
C TYR A 176 3.88 -10.88 11.51
N ARG A 177 3.33 -11.42 10.42
CA ARG A 177 1.90 -11.26 10.05
C ARG A 177 0.92 -11.85 11.07
N GLN A 178 1.38 -12.77 11.91
CA GLN A 178 0.61 -13.32 13.02
C GLN A 178 0.72 -12.49 14.32
N SER A 179 1.61 -11.50 14.35
CA SER A 179 1.86 -10.68 15.53
C SER A 179 0.92 -9.47 15.62
N SER A 180 0.76 -8.94 16.83
CA SER A 180 0.04 -7.67 17.06
C SER A 180 0.72 -6.45 16.40
N ALA A 181 2.02 -6.54 16.11
CA ALA A 181 2.75 -5.49 15.41
C ALA A 181 2.29 -5.34 13.95
N TYR A 182 1.90 -6.44 13.29
CA TYR A 182 1.39 -6.40 11.92
C TYR A 182 0.13 -5.56 11.80
N SER A 183 -0.81 -5.66 12.74
CA SER A 183 -2.01 -4.82 12.75
C SER A 183 -1.69 -3.32 12.77
N ARG A 184 -0.57 -2.93 13.41
CA ARG A 184 -0.10 -1.53 13.38
C ARG A 184 0.49 -1.16 12.03
N GLN A 185 1.23 -2.07 11.39
CA GLN A 185 1.76 -1.86 10.04
C GLN A 185 0.64 -1.72 9.01
N VAL A 186 -0.38 -2.58 9.05
CA VAL A 186 -1.57 -2.48 8.17
C VAL A 186 -2.25 -1.12 8.32
N ARG A 187 -2.39 -0.60 9.54
CA ARG A 187 -2.93 0.75 9.78
C ARG A 187 -2.04 1.85 9.17
N ARG A 188 -0.72 1.72 9.27
CA ARG A 188 0.22 2.66 8.62
C ARG A 188 0.09 2.62 7.10
N ASN A 189 0.02 1.43 6.52
CA ASN A 189 -0.17 1.24 5.08
C ASN A 189 -1.49 1.84 4.60
N SER A 190 -2.59 1.57 5.31
CA SER A 190 -3.90 2.18 5.03
C SER A 190 -3.87 3.70 5.14
N SER A 191 -3.21 4.26 6.17
CA SER A 191 -3.04 5.70 6.35
C SER A 191 -2.22 6.32 5.21
N PHE A 192 -1.13 5.66 4.81
CA PHE A 192 -0.31 6.06 3.68
C PHE A 192 -1.13 6.09 2.39
N GLY A 193 -1.88 5.03 2.07
CA GLY A 193 -2.76 5.00 0.90
C GLY A 193 -3.80 6.13 0.92
N GLY A 194 -4.39 6.43 2.08
CA GLY A 194 -5.30 7.56 2.27
C GLY A 194 -4.64 8.93 2.05
N LYS A 195 -3.45 9.14 2.61
CA LYS A 195 -2.64 10.35 2.43
C LYS A 195 -2.28 10.55 0.96
N GLN A 196 -1.84 9.49 0.28
CA GLN A 196 -1.44 9.56 -1.13
C GLN A 196 -2.63 9.78 -2.07
N ALA A 197 -3.78 9.18 -1.76
CA ALA A 197 -5.02 9.46 -2.49
C ALA A 197 -5.46 10.93 -2.40
N SER A 198 -5.13 11.62 -1.30
CA SER A 198 -5.37 13.07 -1.13
C SER A 198 -4.28 13.91 -1.81
N PHE A 199 -3.01 13.60 -1.54
CA PHE A 199 -1.87 14.41 -1.98
C PHE A 199 -1.57 14.26 -3.47
N ALA A 200 -1.38 13.02 -3.95
CA ALA A 200 -1.10 12.74 -5.36
C ALA A 200 -2.39 12.67 -6.20
N GLY A 201 -3.56 12.52 -5.56
CA GLY A 201 -4.86 12.59 -6.22
C GLY A 201 -4.94 11.66 -7.41
N SER A 202 -5.42 12.16 -8.56
CA SER A 202 -5.60 11.36 -9.77
C SER A 202 -4.36 10.58 -10.26
N ARG A 203 -3.13 11.00 -9.89
CA ARG A 203 -1.89 10.27 -10.20
C ARG A 203 -1.80 8.97 -9.41
N PHE A 204 -2.13 9.00 -8.12
CA PHE A 204 -2.21 7.80 -7.29
C PHE A 204 -3.22 6.84 -7.88
N GLN A 205 -4.47 7.26 -8.09
CA GLN A 205 -5.54 6.42 -8.64
C GLN A 205 -5.15 5.80 -10.00
N ARG A 206 -4.50 6.56 -10.90
CA ARG A 206 -4.00 6.04 -12.19
C ARG A 206 -2.87 5.03 -12.03
N SER A 207 -1.91 5.29 -11.14
CA SER A 207 -0.80 4.37 -10.94
C SER A 207 -1.28 3.01 -10.42
N ARG A 208 -2.32 2.97 -9.58
CA ARG A 208 -2.92 1.73 -9.08
C ARG A 208 -3.41 0.81 -10.19
N SER A 209 -3.94 1.36 -11.28
CA SER A 209 -4.37 0.58 -12.45
C SER A 209 -3.25 0.37 -13.47
N ASN A 210 -2.19 1.17 -13.42
CA ASN A 210 -1.03 1.06 -14.30
C ASN A 210 0.06 0.14 -13.70
N VAL A 211 -0.32 -1.11 -13.42
CA VAL A 211 0.63 -2.16 -12.99
C VAL A 211 1.48 -2.65 -14.17
N SER A 212 2.66 -3.19 -13.86
CA SER A 212 3.60 -3.76 -14.84
C SER A 212 3.00 -4.93 -15.63
N SER A 213 3.59 -5.26 -16.78
CA SER A 213 3.19 -6.44 -17.57
C SER A 213 3.33 -7.72 -16.74
N ASN A 214 4.45 -7.87 -16.02
CA ASN A 214 4.73 -9.02 -15.17
C ASN A 214 3.68 -9.19 -14.08
N ARG A 215 3.23 -8.09 -13.46
CA ARG A 215 2.16 -8.13 -12.48
C ARG A 215 0.80 -8.47 -13.09
N ARG A 216 0.47 -8.01 -14.31
CA ARG A 216 -0.76 -8.44 -15.00
C ARG A 216 -0.76 -9.95 -15.26
N THR A 217 0.38 -10.48 -15.69
CA THR A 217 0.59 -11.93 -15.86
C THR A 217 0.42 -12.66 -14.53
N TYR A 218 1.00 -12.15 -13.46
CA TYR A 218 0.81 -12.68 -12.11
C TYR A 218 -0.66 -12.69 -11.68
N GLN A 219 -1.37 -11.57 -11.82
CA GLN A 219 -2.80 -11.48 -11.49
C GLN A 219 -3.65 -12.47 -12.30
N SER A 220 -3.36 -12.63 -13.60
CA SER A 220 -4.00 -13.64 -14.45
C SER A 220 -3.71 -15.06 -13.96
N ARG A 221 -2.45 -15.37 -13.64
CA ARG A 221 -2.06 -16.68 -13.06
C ARG A 221 -2.78 -16.94 -11.75
N GLN A 222 -2.86 -15.96 -10.85
CA GLN A 222 -3.58 -16.05 -9.58
C GLN A 222 -5.06 -16.34 -9.82
N ARG A 223 -5.70 -15.65 -10.78
CA ARG A 223 -7.09 -15.89 -11.17
C ARG A 223 -7.32 -17.33 -11.61
N THR A 224 -6.46 -17.84 -12.49
CA THR A 224 -6.57 -19.18 -13.07
C THR A 224 -6.27 -20.28 -12.05
N SER A 225 -5.27 -20.09 -11.20
CA SER A 225 -4.89 -21.08 -10.18
C SER A 225 -5.77 -21.05 -8.92
N GLY A 226 -6.48 -19.95 -8.68
CA GLY A 226 -7.24 -19.72 -7.46
C GLY A 226 -6.38 -19.38 -6.23
N ALA A 227 -5.07 -19.18 -6.39
CA ALA A 227 -4.16 -18.92 -5.28
C ALA A 227 -4.46 -17.60 -4.54
N PHE A 228 -5.16 -16.64 -5.18
CA PHE A 228 -5.67 -15.42 -4.54
C PHE A 228 -6.52 -15.69 -3.28
N ARG A 229 -7.18 -16.85 -3.20
CA ARG A 229 -8.01 -17.23 -2.04
C ARG A 229 -7.20 -17.38 -0.75
N SER A 230 -5.91 -17.69 -0.88
CA SER A 230 -4.97 -17.83 0.24
C SER A 230 -4.19 -16.55 0.55
N SER A 231 -4.41 -15.49 -0.23
CA SER A 231 -3.72 -14.22 -0.05
C SER A 231 -4.01 -13.61 1.31
N LYS A 232 -2.98 -13.01 1.90
CA LYS A 232 -3.06 -12.29 3.18
C LYS A 232 -3.04 -10.78 3.00
N SER A 233 -3.22 -10.28 1.77
CA SER A 233 -3.32 -8.84 1.52
C SER A 233 -4.68 -8.32 1.99
N ILE A 234 -4.68 -7.25 2.78
CA ILE A 234 -5.89 -6.76 3.45
C ILE A 234 -6.11 -5.28 3.14
N THR A 235 -5.05 -4.46 3.05
CA THR A 235 -5.20 -3.04 2.74
C THR A 235 -5.80 -2.86 1.35
N ARG A 236 -6.87 -2.06 1.26
CA ARG A 236 -7.52 -1.66 0.02
C ARG A 236 -7.37 -0.16 -0.15
N GLY A 237 -6.96 0.27 -1.35
CA GLY A 237 -6.99 1.67 -1.70
C GLY A 237 -8.42 2.19 -1.73
N ARG A 238 -8.61 3.43 -1.31
CA ARG A 238 -9.86 4.16 -1.56
C ARG A 238 -10.00 4.37 -3.06
N THR A 239 -10.59 3.42 -3.77
CA THR A 239 -11.21 3.69 -5.07
C THR A 239 -12.29 4.72 -4.81
N GLY A 240 -12.22 5.86 -5.50
CA GLY A 240 -13.30 6.84 -5.55
C GLY A 240 -14.54 6.25 -6.22
N ALA A 241 -15.16 5.29 -5.57
CA ALA A 241 -16.52 4.88 -5.78
C ALA A 241 -17.25 5.26 -4.48
N SER A 242 -17.51 6.56 -4.34
CA SER A 242 -18.76 6.95 -3.73
C SER A 242 -19.85 6.28 -4.55
N ARG A 243 -20.27 5.08 -4.17
CA ARG A 243 -21.64 4.67 -4.45
C ARG A 243 -22.48 5.61 -3.59
N SER A 244 -22.76 6.80 -4.13
CA SER A 244 -23.93 7.54 -3.73
C SER A 244 -25.12 6.65 -4.05
N ILE A 245 -25.51 5.81 -3.11
CA ILE A 245 -26.87 5.32 -3.07
C ILE A 245 -27.69 6.58 -2.84
N GLY A 246 -28.28 7.07 -3.93
CA GLY A 246 -29.27 8.13 -3.89
C GLY A 246 -30.38 7.70 -2.95
N ARG A 247 -30.41 8.30 -1.76
CA ARG A 247 -31.62 8.34 -0.94
C ARG A 247 -32.31 9.66 -1.22
N SER A 248 -33.10 9.67 -2.28
CA SER A 248 -34.22 10.59 -2.43
C SER A 248 -35.23 10.29 -1.33
N ARG A 249 -35.41 11.24 -0.40
CA ARG A 249 -36.54 11.48 0.52
C ARG A 249 -36.01 12.54 1.50
N GLY A 250 -36.30 13.83 1.40
CA GLY A 250 -37.60 14.46 1.17
C GLY A 250 -37.97 15.20 2.46
N GLY A 251 -37.89 16.54 2.43
CA GLY A 251 -38.60 17.45 3.35
C GLY A 251 -37.84 17.94 4.59
N GLY A 252 -37.66 19.26 4.70
CA GLY A 252 -37.34 19.92 5.98
C GLY A 252 -36.62 21.26 5.88
N PHE A 253 -37.33 22.31 5.45
CA PHE A 253 -36.90 23.71 5.51
C PHE A 253 -36.65 24.23 6.95
N ARG A 254 -35.74 25.22 7.05
CA ARG A 254 -35.60 26.37 7.99
C ARG A 254 -34.16 26.45 8.51
N GLY A 255 -33.38 27.52 8.35
CA GLY A 255 -33.61 28.87 7.85
C GLY A 255 -32.54 29.82 8.42
N GLY A 256 -32.29 30.94 7.73
CA GLY A 256 -31.45 32.07 8.15
C GLY A 256 -30.03 32.01 7.58
N GLY A 257 -29.59 32.85 6.64
CA GLY A 257 -30.05 34.17 6.23
C GLY A 257 -28.83 35.09 6.21
N GLY A 258 -28.46 35.62 5.03
CA GLY A 258 -27.30 36.51 4.91
C GLY A 258 -26.76 36.64 3.48
N SER A 259 -27.62 36.99 2.52
CA SER A 259 -27.20 37.42 1.18
C SER A 259 -27.02 38.94 1.17
N MET A 260 -25.81 39.41 0.84
CA MET A 260 -25.62 40.69 0.16
C MET A 260 -24.92 40.42 -1.16
N ILE A 261 -25.68 40.50 -2.25
CA ILE A 261 -25.17 40.61 -3.61
C ILE A 261 -25.26 42.09 -3.98
N VAL A 262 -24.11 42.72 -4.20
CA VAL A 262 -24.02 44.08 -4.72
C VAL A 262 -24.39 44.04 -6.21
N LEU A 263 -25.58 44.53 -6.56
CA LEU A 263 -26.00 44.78 -7.94
C LEU A 263 -25.45 46.15 -8.38
N ARG A 264 -24.47 46.14 -9.30
CA ARG A 264 -24.17 47.31 -10.14
C ARG A 264 -25.32 47.50 -11.12
N ARG A 265 -25.99 48.65 -11.03
CA ARG A 265 -26.90 49.19 -12.04
C ARG A 265 -26.05 50.04 -12.99
N ASP A 266 -26.18 49.81 -14.30
CA ASP A 266 -26.23 50.83 -15.35
C ASP A 266 -26.35 50.19 -16.73
N ARG A 267 -27.55 50.31 -17.33
CA ARG A 267 -27.74 51.01 -18.62
C ARG A 267 -29.23 51.18 -18.94
N PHE A 268 -29.56 52.45 -19.17
CA PHE A 268 -30.76 53.11 -19.72
C PHE A 268 -32.03 53.09 -18.86
#